data_AF-A0A699TDK3-F1
#
_entry.id   AF-A0A699TDK3-F1
#
_cell.length_a   1.000
_cell.length_b   1.000
_cell.length_c   1.000
_cell.angle_alpha   90.00
_cell.angle_beta   90.00
_cell.angle_gamma   90.00
#
_symmetry.space_group_name_H-M   'P 1'
#
loop_
_entity.id
_entity.type
_entity.pdbx_description
1 polymer ?
#
loop_
_entity_poly.entity_id
_entity_poly.type
_entity_poly.pdbx_seq_one_letter_code
_entity_poly.pdbx_strand_id
1 'polypeptide(L)'
;LKEFLPHLEYAFLGENNKWPVIILKDLSDNKKSALIEVLKLRKKAIPWKLTDIKGIDPEFCSHKILLEDDYSAKVQNQRRVNPKIHDVIKKEVEKLFDSGLIYPISDSPWVSPVHCVPKKGGMTMIKNDENELVLTRLVTR
;
A
#
# COMPACT_ATOMS: atom_id res chain seq x y z
N LEU A 1 14.23 -3.79 -11.62
CA LEU A 1 13.31 -2.63 -11.73
C LEU A 1 12.15 -3.03 -12.64
N LYS A 2 10.94 -2.53 -12.40
CA LYS A 2 9.76 -2.87 -13.23
C LYS A 2 9.96 -2.32 -14.65
N GLU A 3 9.69 -3.15 -15.68
CA GLU A 3 9.67 -2.70 -17.08
C GLU A 3 8.50 -1.74 -17.32
N PHE A 4 8.77 -0.67 -18.07
CA PHE A 4 7.80 0.36 -18.37
C PHE A 4 7.50 0.45 -19.86
N LEU A 5 6.41 1.15 -20.17
CA LEU A 5 6.13 1.55 -21.54
C LEU A 5 7.31 2.37 -22.10
N PRO A 6 7.59 2.32 -23.40
CA PRO A 6 8.81 2.92 -24.00
C PRO A 6 8.99 4.42 -23.75
N HIS A 7 7.89 5.14 -23.49
CA HIS A 7 7.85 6.58 -23.25
C HIS A 7 8.07 6.97 -21.77
N LEU A 8 8.30 6.02 -20.87
CA LEU A 8 8.57 6.28 -19.46
C LEU A 8 9.99 5.86 -19.09
N GLU A 9 10.61 6.60 -18.18
CA GLU A 9 11.93 6.28 -17.65
C GLU A 9 12.02 6.58 -16.15
N TYR A 10 13.01 5.98 -15.48
CA TYR A 10 13.32 6.31 -14.09
C TYR A 10 14.18 7.57 -14.02
N ALA A 11 13.84 8.45 -13.09
CA ALA A 11 14.74 9.47 -12.57
C ALA A 11 14.90 9.27 -11.06
N PHE A 12 15.98 9.79 -10.48
CA PHE A 12 16.30 9.57 -9.07
C PHE A 12 16.46 10.90 -8.34
N LEU A 13 15.80 11.04 -7.20
CA LEU A 13 15.84 12.27 -6.40
C LEU A 13 16.95 12.28 -5.35
N GLY A 14 17.64 11.17 -5.10
CA GLY A 14 18.78 11.10 -4.19
C GLY A 14 19.97 10.33 -4.73
N GLU A 15 21.06 10.36 -3.98
CA GLU A 15 22.30 9.66 -4.28
C GLU A 15 22.11 8.13 -4.32
N ASN A 16 23.00 7.45 -5.05
CA ASN A 16 23.03 5.98 -5.17
C ASN A 16 21.69 5.38 -5.64
N ASN A 17 21.03 6.03 -6.61
CA ASN A 17 19.75 5.58 -7.19
C ASN A 17 18.62 5.43 -6.16
N LYS A 18 18.64 6.22 -5.07
CA LYS A 18 17.56 6.26 -4.09
C LYS A 18 16.43 7.19 -4.56
N TRP A 19 15.21 6.90 -4.08
CA TRP A 19 14.01 7.69 -4.35
C TRP A 19 13.68 7.76 -5.85
N PRO A 20 13.38 6.61 -6.47
CA PRO A 20 13.03 6.56 -7.88
C PRO A 20 11.68 7.26 -8.11
N VAL A 21 11.61 8.05 -9.17
CA VAL A 21 10.38 8.60 -9.73
C VAL A 21 10.29 8.18 -11.19
N ILE A 22 9.07 8.05 -11.70
CA ILE A 22 8.82 7.69 -13.10
C ILE A 22 8.42 8.97 -13.82
N ILE A 23 9.17 9.32 -14.86
CA ILE A 23 8.93 10.51 -15.67
C ILE A 23 8.76 10.13 -17.14
N LEU A 24 8.27 11.08 -17.94
CA LEU A 24 8.19 10.91 -19.39
C LEU A 24 9.59 11.04 -20.01
N LYS A 25 9.97 10.03 -20.79
CA LYS A 25 11.26 9.94 -21.47
C LYS A 25 11.47 11.06 -22.49
N ASP A 26 10.39 11.48 -23.15
CA ASP A 26 10.44 12.46 -24.25
C ASP A 26 10.41 13.92 -23.77
N LEU A 27 10.60 14.18 -22.47
CA LEU A 27 10.77 15.54 -21.96
C LEU A 27 12.10 16.13 -22.48
N SER A 28 12.10 17.42 -22.83
CA SER A 28 13.35 18.12 -23.11
C SER A 28 14.22 18.21 -21.86
N ASP A 29 15.54 18.23 -22.02
CA ASP A 29 16.48 18.23 -20.89
C ASP A 29 16.22 19.37 -19.90
N ASN A 30 15.91 20.56 -20.41
CA ASN A 30 15.55 21.71 -19.56
C ASN A 30 14.30 21.43 -18.70
N LYS A 31 13.27 20.79 -19.27
CA LYS A 31 12.05 20.42 -18.52
C LYS A 31 12.31 19.31 -17.53
N LYS A 32 13.13 18.31 -17.89
CA LYS A 32 13.54 17.23 -16.98
C LYS A 32 14.26 17.77 -15.77
N SER A 33 15.27 18.63 -15.97
CA SER A 33 16.04 19.24 -14.89
C SER A 33 15.14 20.07 -13.97
N ALA A 34 14.31 20.96 -14.53
CA ALA A 34 13.37 21.76 -13.75
C ALA A 34 12.39 20.90 -12.93
N LEU A 35 11.85 19.83 -13.52
CA LEU A 35 10.96 18.90 -12.82
C LEU A 35 11.69 18.20 -11.65
N ILE A 36 12.88 17.67 -11.89
CA ILE A 36 13.66 16.96 -10.87
C ILE A 36 14.03 17.91 -9.72
N GLU A 37 14.39 19.17 -10.00
CA GLU A 37 14.67 20.18 -8.98
C GLU A 37 13.46 20.44 -8.09
N VAL A 38 12.28 20.64 -8.67
CA VAL A 38 11.04 20.84 -7.90
C VAL A 38 10.72 19.62 -7.03
N LEU A 39 10.87 18.41 -7.59
CA LEU A 39 10.63 17.17 -6.83
C LEU A 39 11.65 16.97 -5.71
N LYS A 40 12.93 17.31 -5.92
CA LYS A 40 13.95 17.30 -4.87
C LYS A 40 13.63 18.30 -3.76
N LEU A 41 13.22 19.51 -4.11
CA LEU A 41 12.82 20.54 -3.15
C LEU A 41 11.59 20.13 -2.32
N ARG A 42 10.64 19.44 -2.95
CA ARG A 42 9.38 18.97 -2.31
C ARG A 42 9.41 17.49 -1.91
N LYS A 43 10.59 16.88 -1.79
CA LYS A 43 10.74 15.45 -1.50
C LYS A 43 9.98 14.97 -0.25
N LYS A 44 9.86 15.83 0.76
CA LYS A 44 9.12 15.55 2.01
C LYS A 44 7.60 15.42 1.83
N ALA A 45 7.05 15.94 0.74
CA ALA A 45 5.62 15.83 0.43
C ALA A 45 5.27 14.49 -0.23
N ILE A 46 6.26 13.73 -0.70
CA ILE A 46 6.06 12.44 -1.34
C ILE A 46 6.23 11.34 -0.27
N PRO A 47 5.22 10.50 -0.04
CA PRO A 47 5.38 9.34 0.82
C PRO A 47 6.16 8.25 0.09
N TRP A 48 7.29 7.82 0.65
CA TRP A 48 8.15 6.80 0.07
C TRP A 48 8.00 5.45 0.76
N LYS A 49 7.70 5.49 2.06
CA LYS A 49 7.31 4.38 2.90
C LYS A 49 5.89 4.60 3.42
N LEU A 50 5.25 3.52 3.85
CA LEU A 50 3.92 3.60 4.47
C LEU A 50 3.93 4.50 5.73
N THR A 51 5.02 4.46 6.50
CA THR A 51 5.26 5.33 7.67
C THR A 51 5.38 6.81 7.34
N ASP A 52 5.62 7.17 6.08
CA ASP A 52 5.70 8.58 5.67
C ASP A 52 4.30 9.17 5.45
N ILE A 53 3.26 8.33 5.30
CA ILE A 53 1.87 8.76 5.18
C ILE A 53 1.37 9.15 6.56
N LYS A 54 1.55 10.44 6.91
CA LYS A 54 1.00 10.98 8.15
C LYS A 54 -0.52 11.17 8.00
N GLY A 55 -1.28 10.50 8.86
CA GLY A 55 -2.70 10.76 9.01
C GLY A 55 -2.97 12.13 9.65
N ILE A 56 -4.25 12.50 9.71
CA ILE A 56 -4.72 13.61 10.53
C ILE A 56 -4.80 13.13 11.97
N ASP A 57 -4.36 13.96 12.91
CA ASP A 57 -4.48 13.67 14.34
C ASP A 57 -5.96 13.47 14.72
N PRO A 58 -6.35 12.31 15.29
CA PRO A 58 -7.72 12.10 15.76
C PRO A 58 -8.20 13.14 16.77
N GLU A 59 -7.29 13.78 17.54
CA GLU A 59 -7.65 14.89 18.43
C GLU A 59 -8.06 16.15 17.66
N PHE A 60 -7.50 16.35 16.47
CA PHE A 60 -7.83 17.49 15.62
C PHE A 60 -9.14 17.27 14.87
N CYS A 61 -9.34 16.07 14.33
CA CYS A 61 -10.55 15.74 13.59
C CYS A 61 -10.82 14.23 13.63
N SER A 62 -12.01 13.87 14.11
CA SER A 62 -12.53 12.52 14.07
C SER A 62 -13.81 12.47 13.24
N HIS A 63 -13.95 11.45 12.40
CA HIS A 63 -15.21 11.16 11.75
C HIS A 63 -16.10 10.31 12.66
N LYS A 64 -17.36 10.72 12.85
CA LYS A 64 -18.38 9.92 13.52
C LYS A 64 -19.37 9.41 12.47
N ILE A 65 -19.43 8.09 12.33
CA ILE A 65 -20.44 7.45 11.48
C ILE A 65 -21.71 7.30 12.32
N LEU A 66 -22.80 7.94 11.88
CA LEU A 66 -24.12 7.79 12.51
C LEU A 66 -24.78 6.52 11.98
N LEU A 67 -25.45 5.80 12.87
CA LEU A 67 -26.22 4.59 12.54
C LEU A 67 -27.72 4.89 12.68
N GLU A 68 -28.55 4.14 11.96
CA GLU A 68 -30.00 4.17 12.12
C GLU A 68 -30.39 3.64 13.51
N ASP A 69 -31.47 4.17 14.09
CA ASP A 69 -31.87 3.89 15.48
C ASP A 69 -32.26 2.43 15.72
N ASP A 70 -32.70 1.72 14.69
CA ASP A 70 -33.09 0.30 14.74
C ASP A 70 -31.94 -0.67 14.40
N TYR A 71 -30.75 -0.14 14.10
CA TYR A 71 -29.61 -0.96 13.73
C TYR A 71 -28.81 -1.45 14.94
N SER A 72 -28.42 -2.73 14.92
CA SER A 72 -27.64 -3.38 15.99
C SER A 72 -26.32 -3.93 15.48
N ALA A 73 -25.35 -3.99 16.40
CA ALA A 73 -24.03 -4.53 16.12
C ALA A 73 -24.08 -6.01 15.72
N LYS A 74 -23.26 -6.39 14.73
CA LYS A 74 -23.20 -7.76 14.23
C LYS A 74 -21.78 -8.30 14.23
N VAL A 75 -21.66 -9.52 14.75
CA VAL A 75 -20.46 -10.34 14.69
C VAL A 75 -20.67 -11.39 13.61
N GLN A 76 -19.92 -11.28 12.52
CA GLN A 76 -19.92 -12.28 11.45
C GLN A 76 -18.74 -13.24 11.62
N ASN A 77 -18.99 -14.53 11.40
CA ASN A 77 -17.95 -15.56 11.44
C ASN A 77 -16.92 -15.34 10.34
N GLN A 78 -15.64 -15.53 10.68
CA GLN A 78 -14.54 -15.39 9.73
C GLN A 78 -14.60 -16.50 8.67
N ARG A 79 -14.36 -16.14 7.41
CA ARG A 79 -14.34 -17.12 6.31
C ARG A 79 -13.04 -17.91 6.31
N ARG A 80 -13.12 -19.19 5.91
CA ARG A 80 -11.93 -20.02 5.70
C ARG A 80 -11.15 -19.50 4.48
N VAL A 81 -9.85 -19.28 4.67
CA VAL A 81 -8.92 -18.84 3.61
C VAL A 81 -7.92 -19.97 3.34
N ASN A 82 -7.46 -20.11 2.09
CA ASN A 82 -6.34 -20.98 1.75
C ASN A 82 -5.08 -20.58 2.55
N PRO A 83 -4.37 -21.53 3.20
CA PRO A 83 -3.17 -21.24 3.99
C PRO A 83 -2.11 -20.40 3.26
N LYS A 84 -1.88 -20.65 1.95
CA LYS A 84 -0.91 -19.86 1.17
C LYS A 84 -1.28 -18.38 1.08
N ILE A 85 -2.58 -18.09 0.94
CA ILE A 85 -3.09 -16.72 0.88
C ILE A 85 -3.10 -16.11 2.28
N HIS A 86 -3.37 -16.90 3.32
CA HIS A 86 -3.35 -16.45 4.70
C HIS A 86 -2.00 -15.83 5.08
N ASP A 87 -0.88 -16.44 4.72
CA ASP A 87 0.45 -15.88 5.00
C ASP A 87 0.72 -14.55 4.28
N VAL A 88 0.15 -14.36 3.09
CA VAL A 88 0.21 -13.09 2.36
C VAL A 88 -0.62 -12.03 3.08
N ILE A 89 -1.86 -12.35 3.49
CA ILE A 89 -2.72 -11.43 4.25
C ILE A 89 -2.02 -11.01 5.54
N LYS A 90 -1.49 -11.98 6.30
CA LYS A 90 -0.83 -11.73 7.58
C LYS A 90 0.31 -10.73 7.41
N LYS A 91 1.18 -10.91 6.42
CA LYS A 91 2.28 -9.99 6.12
C LYS A 91 1.79 -8.59 5.75
N GLU A 92 0.69 -8.46 5.00
CA GLU A 92 0.13 -7.15 4.68
C GLU A 92 -0.51 -6.48 5.91
N VAL A 93 -1.21 -7.23 6.75
CA VAL A 93 -1.78 -6.73 8.02
C VAL A 93 -0.67 -6.28 8.97
N GLU A 94 0.40 -7.05 9.12
CA GLU A 94 1.57 -6.67 9.93
C GLU A 94 2.21 -5.38 9.42
N LYS A 95 2.36 -5.20 8.11
CA LYS A 95 2.87 -3.92 7.55
C LYS A 95 1.98 -2.73 7.90
N LEU A 96 0.65 -2.88 7.82
CA LEU A 96 -0.29 -1.83 8.19
C LEU A 96 -0.20 -1.52 9.69
N PHE A 97 -0.09 -2.55 10.51
CA PHE A 97 0.06 -2.44 11.97
C PHE A 97 1.36 -1.72 12.35
N ASP A 98 2.50 -2.16 11.80
CA ASP A 98 3.82 -1.56 12.04
C ASP A 98 3.87 -0.09 11.58
N SER A 99 3.07 0.28 10.59
CA SER A 99 2.95 1.67 10.13
C SER A 99 2.05 2.55 11.00
N GLY A 100 1.32 1.97 11.95
CA GLY A 100 0.35 2.69 12.78
C GLY A 100 -0.97 3.06 12.09
N LEU A 101 -1.24 2.51 10.89
CA LEU A 101 -2.50 2.75 10.18
C LEU A 101 -3.67 1.95 10.74
N ILE A 102 -3.39 0.80 11.37
CA ILE A 102 -4.37 0.00 12.10
C ILE A 102 -3.84 -0.28 13.50
N TYR A 103 -4.77 -0.54 14.43
CA TYR A 103 -4.47 -0.86 15.82
C TYR A 103 -5.37 -2.00 16.29
N PRO A 104 -4.99 -2.72 17.36
CA PRO A 104 -5.78 -3.82 17.86
C PRO A 104 -6.96 -3.27 18.67
N ILE A 105 -8.14 -3.85 18.47
CA ILE A 105 -9.34 -3.58 19.26
C ILE A 105 -9.79 -4.88 19.92
N SER A 106 -10.00 -4.83 21.22
CA SER A 106 -10.54 -5.96 21.99
C SER A 106 -12.06 -5.91 22.00
N ASP A 107 -12.70 -7.07 21.94
CA ASP A 107 -14.13 -7.28 22.21
C ASP A 107 -15.09 -6.37 21.41
N SER A 108 -14.73 -6.05 20.16
CA SER A 108 -15.60 -5.28 19.28
C SER A 108 -16.92 -6.03 19.03
N PRO A 109 -18.09 -5.41 19.29
CA PRO A 109 -19.38 -6.00 18.93
C PRO A 109 -19.61 -6.00 17.40
N TRP A 110 -18.69 -5.37 16.65
CA TRP A 110 -18.64 -5.32 15.20
C TRP A 110 -17.52 -6.21 14.67
N VAL A 111 -17.88 -7.27 13.97
CA VAL A 111 -16.91 -8.12 13.27
C VAL A 111 -17.42 -8.40 11.86
N SER A 112 -16.61 -8.07 10.87
CA SER A 112 -16.84 -8.39 9.46
C SER A 112 -15.71 -9.28 8.95
N PRO A 113 -16.00 -10.27 8.08
CA PRO A 113 -15.00 -11.19 7.60
C PRO A 113 -14.02 -10.51 6.64
N VAL A 114 -12.76 -10.93 6.66
CA VAL A 114 -11.75 -10.44 5.72
C VAL A 114 -11.91 -11.12 4.37
N HIS A 115 -12.09 -10.32 3.33
CA HIS A 115 -12.21 -10.76 1.96
C HIS A 115 -10.94 -10.45 1.15
N CYS A 116 -10.36 -11.49 0.55
CA CYS A 116 -9.16 -11.36 -0.27
C CYS A 116 -9.53 -11.26 -1.74
N VAL A 117 -9.11 -10.18 -2.38
CA VAL A 117 -9.33 -9.95 -3.81
C VAL A 117 -7.97 -9.82 -4.48
N PRO A 118 -7.59 -10.73 -5.38
CA PRO A 118 -6.37 -10.60 -6.18
C PRO A 118 -6.42 -9.30 -6.99
N LYS A 119 -5.32 -8.54 -7.01
CA LYS A 119 -5.23 -7.33 -7.84
C LYS A 119 -5.26 -7.70 -9.33
N LYS A 120 -5.68 -6.76 -10.18
CA LYS A 120 -5.73 -6.92 -11.64
C LYS A 120 -4.39 -7.47 -12.16
N GLY A 121 -4.44 -8.64 -12.81
CA GLY A 121 -3.25 -9.43 -13.20
C GLY A 121 -3.05 -10.72 -12.38
N GLY A 122 -3.81 -10.92 -11.29
CA GLY A 122 -3.71 -12.11 -10.42
C GLY A 122 -2.40 -12.17 -9.64
N MET A 123 -1.68 -11.06 -9.57
CA MET A 123 -0.34 -10.97 -9.02
C MET A 123 -0.40 -10.68 -7.51
N THR A 124 0.27 -11.52 -6.74
CA THR A 124 0.51 -11.36 -5.31
C THR A 124 2.01 -11.38 -5.06
N MET A 125 2.52 -10.55 -4.15
CA MET A 125 3.93 -10.66 -3.74
C MET A 125 4.08 -11.82 -2.77
N ILE A 126 4.84 -12.83 -3.16
CA ILE A 126 5.16 -14.00 -2.35
C ILE A 126 6.67 -13.98 -2.12
N LYS A 127 7.11 -14.33 -0.90
CA LYS A 127 8.54 -14.53 -0.66
C LYS A 127 8.94 -15.88 -1.27
N ASN A 128 9.95 -15.89 -2.13
CA ASN A 128 10.58 -17.14 -2.57
C ASN A 128 11.43 -17.74 -1.43
N ASP A 129 12.05 -18.88 -1.68
CA ASP A 129 12.90 -19.60 -0.71
C ASP A 129 14.14 -18.79 -0.30
N GLU A 130 14.51 -17.77 -1.09
CA GLU A 130 15.61 -16.84 -0.85
C GLU A 130 15.16 -15.55 -0.11
N ASN A 131 13.91 -15.52 0.41
CA ASN A 131 13.28 -14.37 1.07
C ASN A 131 13.05 -13.13 0.18
N GLU A 132 13.27 -13.22 -1.12
CA GLU A 132 13.00 -12.15 -2.08
C GLU A 132 11.49 -12.05 -2.37
N LEU A 133 10.98 -10.83 -2.49
CA LEU A 133 9.57 -10.59 -2.82
C LEU A 133 9.37 -10.76 -4.33
N VAL A 134 8.90 -11.95 -4.73
CA VAL A 134 8.61 -12.28 -6.11
C VAL A 134 7.14 -12.04 -6.42
N LEU A 135 6.87 -11.41 -7.55
CA LEU A 135 5.53 -11.20 -8.05
C LEU A 135 5.01 -12.51 -8.66
N THR A 136 4.16 -13.23 -7.93
CA THR A 136 3.65 -14.54 -8.36
C THR A 136 2.18 -14.43 -8.74
N ARG A 137 1.82 -15.00 -9.90
CA ARG A 137 0.42 -15.17 -10.28
C ARG A 137 -0.14 -16.41 -9.59
N LEU A 138 -1.02 -16.23 -8.61
CA LEU A 138 -1.74 -17.35 -8.00
C LEU A 138 -2.94 -17.71 -8.87
N VAL A 139 -2.93 -18.90 -9.46
CA VAL A 139 -4.12 -19.47 -10.12
C VAL A 139 -5.03 -20.00 -9.01
N THR A 140 -6.07 -19.25 -8.67
CA THR A 140 -7.20 -19.79 -7.91
C THR A 140 -7.95 -20.75 -8.84
N ARG A 141 -7.85 -22.05 -8.56
CA ARG A 141 -8.74 -23.06 -9.11
C ARG A 141 -9.94 -23.22 -8.19
#